data_AF-V5BKN2-F1
#
_entry.id   AF-V5BKN2-F1
#
_cell.length_a   1.000
_cell.length_b   1.000
_cell.length_c   1.000
_cell.angle_alpha   90.00
_cell.angle_beta   90.00
_cell.angle_gamma   90.00
#
_symmetry.space_group_name_H-M   'P 1'
#
loop_
_entity.id
_entity.type
_entity.pdbx_description
1 polymer ?
#
loop_
_entity_poly.entity_id
_entity_poly.type
_entity_poly.pdbx_seq_one_letter_code
_entity_poly.pdbx_strand_id
1 'polypeptide(L)'
;MTLVPYTASEWCDIGARLCDMVCQCGETQVQMTFINGNHMSDETLTVAAASTGLCLFHGPVSKAWQDSTLVGHIANLRAPQIPNFETQVLLPAMGAARELGHQQGLITAERKRLNFDYANAVAEVQNRNAQLNSQAEEAHINLSVRESNIAGAGNQVLELRQQLEADRAQLREREFNLGVLTGQFQEREARLNAQQPALYAETAGRDDAPLLDKLPTMA
;
A
#
# COMPACT_ATOMS: atom_id res chain seq x y z
N MET A 1 -27.85 -57.11 31.49
CA MET A 1 -28.50 -56.81 30.20
C MET A 1 -28.12 -57.91 29.24
N THR A 2 -29.08 -58.67 28.73
CA THR A 2 -28.84 -59.65 27.66
C THR A 2 -28.52 -58.88 26.39
N LEU A 3 -27.25 -58.92 25.97
CA LEU A 3 -26.80 -58.43 24.66
C LEU A 3 -27.60 -59.20 23.60
N VAL A 4 -28.53 -58.51 22.93
CA VAL A 4 -29.20 -59.05 21.75
C VAL A 4 -28.12 -59.12 20.66
N PRO A 5 -27.80 -60.31 20.15
CA PRO A 5 -26.76 -60.43 19.14
C PRO A 5 -27.21 -59.72 17.87
N TYR A 6 -26.40 -58.77 17.39
CA TYR A 6 -26.64 -58.13 16.11
C TYR A 6 -26.72 -59.16 14.99
N THR A 7 -27.62 -58.91 14.06
CA THR A 7 -27.77 -59.65 12.82
C THR A 7 -26.58 -59.40 11.90
N ALA A 8 -26.35 -60.32 10.96
CA ALA A 8 -25.27 -60.19 9.98
C ALA A 8 -25.37 -58.88 9.15
N SER A 9 -26.60 -58.41 8.89
CA SER A 9 -26.85 -57.14 8.18
C SER A 9 -26.48 -55.91 9.02
N GLU A 10 -26.82 -55.88 10.30
CA GLU A 10 -26.46 -54.76 11.18
C GLU A 10 -24.95 -54.64 11.34
N TRP A 11 -24.27 -55.78 11.39
CA TRP A 11 -22.82 -55.83 11.41
C TRP A 11 -22.17 -55.34 10.10
N CYS A 12 -22.75 -55.65 8.93
CA CYS A 12 -22.31 -55.10 7.65
C CYS A 12 -22.47 -53.56 7.61
N ASP A 13 -23.59 -53.05 8.10
CA ASP A 13 -23.87 -51.61 8.12
C ASP A 13 -22.91 -50.84 9.05
N ILE A 14 -22.61 -51.39 10.22
CA ILE A 14 -21.62 -50.82 11.15
C ILE A 14 -20.23 -50.78 10.48
N GLY A 15 -19.87 -51.86 9.79
CA GLY A 15 -18.65 -51.95 9.00
C GLY A 15 -18.55 -50.90 7.90
N ALA A 16 -19.59 -50.77 7.09
CA ALA A 16 -19.64 -49.78 6.01
C ALA A 16 -19.48 -48.35 6.55
N ARG A 17 -20.17 -48.01 7.65
CA ARG A 17 -20.10 -46.68 8.27
C ARG A 17 -18.71 -46.36 8.82
N LEU A 18 -18.06 -47.32 9.48
CA LEU A 18 -16.68 -47.17 9.95
C LEU A 18 -15.72 -46.98 8.76
N CYS A 19 -15.96 -47.69 7.65
CA CYS A 19 -15.11 -47.63 6.46
C CYS A 19 -15.23 -46.27 5.79
N ASP A 20 -16.46 -45.78 5.59
CA ASP A 20 -16.73 -44.45 5.05
C ASP A 20 -16.10 -43.35 5.91
N MET A 21 -16.17 -43.48 7.24
CA MET A 21 -15.55 -42.51 8.16
C MET A 21 -14.03 -42.49 8.08
N VAL A 22 -13.38 -43.65 8.05
CA VAL A 22 -11.92 -43.73 7.94
C VAL A 22 -11.44 -43.25 6.56
N CYS A 23 -12.20 -43.52 5.50
CA CYS A 23 -11.93 -42.95 4.18
C CYS A 23 -12.05 -41.42 4.15
N GLN A 24 -12.95 -40.84 4.96
CA GLN A 24 -13.17 -39.39 5.02
C GLN A 24 -12.19 -38.66 5.94
N CYS A 25 -11.84 -39.27 7.08
CA CYS A 25 -11.09 -38.61 8.15
C CYS A 25 -9.64 -39.11 8.27
N GLY A 26 -9.27 -40.15 7.52
CA GLY A 26 -7.97 -40.82 7.64
C GLY A 26 -7.95 -41.87 8.77
N GLU A 27 -6.78 -42.44 9.01
CA GLU A 27 -6.58 -43.47 10.04
C GLU A 27 -7.01 -42.97 11.42
N THR A 28 -7.81 -43.78 12.13
CA THR A 28 -8.23 -43.49 13.49
C THR A 28 -7.54 -44.41 14.46
N GLN A 29 -6.88 -43.88 15.49
CA GLN A 29 -6.27 -44.67 16.55
C GLN A 29 -7.08 -44.53 17.83
N VAL A 30 -7.37 -45.65 18.48
CA VAL A 30 -8.05 -45.69 19.77
C VAL A 30 -7.26 -46.52 20.74
N GLN A 31 -6.92 -45.92 21.87
CA GLN A 31 -6.27 -46.62 22.96
C GLN A 31 -7.32 -47.35 23.79
N MET A 32 -7.13 -48.65 24.01
CA MET A 32 -8.08 -49.53 24.66
C MET A 32 -7.40 -50.34 25.74
N THR A 33 -8.08 -50.51 26.86
CA THR A 33 -7.63 -51.39 27.93
C THR A 33 -8.33 -52.74 27.79
N PHE A 34 -7.58 -53.79 27.45
CA PHE A 34 -8.08 -55.15 27.38
C PHE A 34 -7.96 -55.81 28.75
N ILE A 35 -9.02 -56.53 29.14
CA ILE A 35 -9.06 -57.26 30.41
C ILE A 35 -9.12 -58.76 30.10
N ASN A 36 -8.03 -59.47 30.35
CA ASN A 36 -7.95 -60.93 30.20
C ASN A 36 -7.71 -61.58 31.57
N GLY A 37 -8.78 -62.07 32.19
CA GLY A 37 -8.73 -62.57 33.57
C GLY A 37 -8.37 -61.44 34.55
N ASN A 38 -7.23 -61.57 35.24
CA ASN A 38 -6.73 -60.57 36.20
C ASN A 38 -5.70 -59.59 35.60
N HIS A 39 -5.36 -59.72 34.32
CA HIS A 39 -4.41 -58.84 33.66
C HIS A 39 -5.13 -57.76 32.85
N MET A 40 -4.70 -56.51 33.03
CA MET A 40 -5.07 -55.38 32.18
C MET A 40 -3.90 -55.01 31.29
N SER A 41 -4.15 -54.84 29.98
CA SER A 41 -3.17 -54.33 29.01
C SER A 41 -3.76 -53.14 28.27
N ASP A 42 -2.99 -52.05 28.20
CA ASP A 42 -3.33 -50.90 27.36
C ASP A 42 -2.73 -51.10 25.97
N GLU A 43 -3.59 -51.27 24.97
CA GLU A 43 -3.22 -51.55 23.59
C GLU A 43 -3.85 -50.52 22.67
N THR A 44 -3.08 -50.07 21.68
CA THR A 44 -3.58 -49.10 20.70
C THR A 44 -4.13 -49.85 19.51
N LEU A 45 -5.40 -49.60 19.24
CA LEU A 45 -6.12 -50.14 18.12
C LEU A 45 -6.18 -49.10 16.99
N THR A 46 -5.56 -49.39 15.86
CA THR A 46 -5.64 -48.51 14.68
C THR A 46 -6.68 -49.03 13.72
N VAL A 47 -7.61 -48.18 13.32
CA VAL A 47 -8.60 -48.41 12.27
C VAL A 47 -8.11 -47.68 11.02
N ALA A 48 -7.70 -48.41 9.99
CA ALA A 48 -7.28 -47.83 8.70
C ALA A 48 -8.08 -48.39 7.53
N ALA A 49 -8.16 -47.61 6.46
CA ALA A 49 -8.67 -48.07 5.18
C ALA A 49 -7.55 -48.82 4.45
N ALA A 50 -7.74 -50.11 4.21
CA ALA A 50 -6.88 -50.93 3.35
C ALA A 50 -7.56 -51.16 1.99
N SER A 51 -6.79 -51.64 1.02
CA SER A 51 -7.30 -52.01 -0.31
C SER A 51 -8.40 -53.08 -0.29
N THR A 52 -8.60 -53.76 0.84
CA THR A 52 -9.61 -54.81 1.06
C THR A 52 -10.71 -54.43 2.07
N GLY A 53 -10.69 -53.23 2.65
CA GLY A 53 -11.67 -52.76 3.64
C GLY A 53 -11.04 -52.19 4.92
N LEU A 54 -11.79 -52.15 6.02
CA LEU A 54 -11.29 -51.73 7.33
C LEU A 54 -10.30 -52.74 7.91
N CYS A 55 -9.15 -52.27 8.38
CA CYS A 55 -8.19 -53.06 9.15
C CYS A 55 -8.08 -52.55 10.59
N LEU A 56 -8.07 -53.48 11.55
CA LEU A 56 -7.77 -53.22 12.95
C LEU A 56 -6.34 -53.68 13.24
N PHE A 57 -5.48 -52.79 13.71
CA PHE A 57 -4.11 -53.13 14.11
C PHE A 57 -3.98 -53.18 15.63
N HIS A 58 -3.08 -54.03 16.12
CA HIS A 58 -2.84 -54.20 17.55
C HIS A 58 -1.33 -54.23 17.83
N GLY A 59 -0.76 -53.11 18.30
CA GLY A 59 0.68 -52.99 18.60
C GLY A 59 1.62 -53.12 17.38
N PRO A 60 2.93 -53.39 17.57
CA PRO A 60 3.91 -53.52 16.49
C PRO A 60 3.86 -54.87 15.75
N VAL A 61 3.07 -55.82 16.27
CA VAL A 61 2.85 -57.11 15.62
C VAL A 61 1.61 -56.97 14.75
N SER A 62 1.82 -56.72 13.46
CA SER A 62 0.77 -56.79 12.46
C SER A 62 0.28 -58.23 12.33
N LYS A 63 -0.59 -58.69 13.23
CA LYS A 63 -1.67 -59.55 12.75
C LYS A 63 -2.57 -58.63 11.94
N ALA A 64 -2.18 -58.41 10.69
CA ALA A 64 -3.09 -57.86 9.71
C ALA A 64 -4.25 -58.87 9.67
N TRP A 65 -5.43 -58.44 10.11
CA TRP A 65 -6.68 -59.18 9.92
C TRP A 65 -7.06 -59.01 8.44
N GLN A 66 -6.13 -59.45 7.57
CA GLN A 66 -5.98 -59.01 6.18
C GLN A 66 -6.82 -59.82 5.21
N ASP A 67 -7.44 -60.89 5.71
CA ASP A 67 -8.07 -61.90 4.88
C ASP A 67 -9.48 -62.12 5.37
N SER A 68 -10.44 -61.95 4.45
CA SER A 68 -11.90 -61.90 4.66
C SER A 68 -12.43 -60.51 4.98
N THR A 69 -13.31 -60.03 4.10
CA THR A 69 -14.30 -58.98 4.37
C THR A 69 -14.75 -58.99 5.84
N LEU A 70 -14.96 -57.82 6.45
CA LEU A 70 -15.48 -57.69 7.83
C LEU A 70 -16.61 -58.69 8.13
N VAL A 71 -17.46 -58.96 7.13
CA VAL A 71 -18.52 -59.98 7.06
C VAL A 71 -18.07 -61.40 7.43
N GLY A 72 -16.95 -61.89 6.90
CA GLY A 72 -16.40 -63.22 7.20
C GLY A 72 -15.86 -63.36 8.61
N HIS A 73 -15.43 -62.26 9.23
CA HIS A 73 -14.93 -62.26 10.61
C HIS A 73 -16.02 -62.03 11.65
N ILE A 74 -17.06 -61.26 11.33
CA ILE A 74 -18.32 -61.23 12.07
C ILE A 74 -18.97 -62.62 12.12
N ALA A 75 -18.87 -63.39 11.03
CA ALA A 75 -19.31 -64.79 11.01
C ALA A 75 -18.45 -65.69 11.91
N ASN A 76 -17.14 -65.43 12.04
CA ASN A 76 -16.25 -66.14 12.99
C ASN A 76 -16.46 -65.71 14.45
N LEU A 77 -16.97 -64.50 14.71
CA LEU A 77 -17.42 -64.04 16.03
C LEU A 77 -18.69 -64.78 16.52
N ARG A 78 -19.28 -65.67 15.71
CA ARG A 78 -20.37 -66.59 16.14
C ARG A 78 -19.92 -67.65 17.17
N ALA A 79 -18.66 -67.70 17.57
CA ALA A 79 -18.28 -68.42 18.78
C ALA A 79 -18.72 -67.59 20.01
N PRO A 80 -19.47 -68.16 20.98
CA PRO A 80 -20.17 -67.42 22.05
C PRO A 80 -19.26 -66.79 23.14
N GLN A 81 -18.04 -66.34 22.81
CA GLN A 81 -17.00 -66.03 23.81
C GLN A 81 -16.41 -64.61 23.84
N ILE A 82 -16.91 -63.61 23.11
CA ILE A 82 -16.46 -62.23 23.40
C ILE A 82 -17.62 -61.25 23.56
N PRO A 83 -18.37 -61.32 24.68
CA PRO A 83 -19.32 -60.27 25.09
C PRO A 83 -18.69 -58.87 25.20
N ASN A 84 -17.36 -58.80 25.24
CA ASN A 84 -16.59 -57.60 25.51
C ASN A 84 -16.10 -56.87 24.26
N PHE A 85 -16.14 -57.46 23.06
CA PHE A 85 -15.54 -56.84 21.86
C PHE A 85 -16.30 -55.58 21.43
N GLU A 86 -17.62 -55.61 21.49
CA GLU A 86 -18.43 -54.45 21.12
C GLU A 86 -18.19 -53.26 22.06
N THR A 87 -18.16 -53.53 23.36
CA THR A 87 -18.03 -52.51 24.41
C THR A 87 -16.59 -52.02 24.60
N GLN A 88 -15.60 -52.90 24.46
CA GLN A 88 -14.19 -52.54 24.62
C GLN A 88 -13.57 -52.03 23.32
N VAL A 89 -14.09 -52.41 22.14
CA VAL A 89 -13.45 -52.11 20.85
C VAL A 89 -14.32 -51.26 19.91
N LEU A 90 -15.50 -51.72 19.52
CA LEU A 90 -16.29 -51.03 18.49
C LEU A 90 -16.85 -49.67 18.93
N LEU A 91 -17.45 -49.59 20.12
CA LEU A 91 -18.05 -48.34 20.60
C LEU A 91 -16.99 -47.23 20.79
N PRO A 92 -15.82 -47.49 21.41
CA PRO A 92 -14.76 -46.49 21.49
C PRO A 92 -14.20 -46.09 20.12
N ALA A 93 -14.03 -47.05 19.19
CA ALA A 93 -13.59 -46.77 17.82
C ALA A 93 -14.55 -45.83 17.06
N MET A 94 -15.86 -46.11 17.12
CA MET A 94 -16.88 -45.23 16.51
C MET A 94 -16.95 -43.86 17.19
N GLY A 95 -16.78 -43.81 18.51
CA GLY A 95 -16.74 -42.56 19.27
C GLY A 95 -15.56 -41.67 18.87
N ALA A 96 -14.35 -42.23 18.84
CA ALA A 96 -13.13 -41.52 18.45
C ALA A 96 -13.19 -41.04 17.00
N ALA A 97 -13.67 -41.89 16.09
CA ALA A 97 -13.76 -41.51 14.68
C ALA A 97 -14.84 -40.43 14.44
N ARG A 98 -15.94 -40.40 15.22
CA ARG A 98 -16.92 -39.29 15.18
C ARG A 98 -16.30 -37.97 15.65
N GLU A 99 -15.54 -38.02 16.75
CA GLU A 99 -14.82 -36.86 17.28
C GLU A 99 -13.81 -36.33 16.27
N LEU A 100 -13.04 -37.22 15.64
CA LEU A 100 -12.10 -36.88 14.56
C LEU A 100 -12.81 -36.17 13.40
N GLY A 101 -13.97 -36.70 12.94
CA GLY A 101 -14.77 -36.05 11.90
C GLY A 101 -15.28 -34.66 12.31
N HIS A 102 -15.67 -34.47 13.57
CA HIS A 102 -16.08 -33.17 14.08
C HIS A 102 -14.91 -32.17 14.09
N GLN A 103 -13.75 -32.59 14.61
CA GLN A 103 -12.53 -31.78 14.63
C GLN A 103 -12.08 -31.41 13.21
N GLN A 104 -12.16 -32.34 12.26
CA GLN A 104 -11.81 -32.08 10.87
C GLN A 104 -12.79 -31.12 10.19
N GLY A 105 -14.08 -31.20 10.53
CA GLY A 105 -15.09 -30.22 10.12
C GLY A 105 -14.75 -28.81 10.63
N LEU A 106 -14.39 -28.68 11.90
CA LEU A 106 -13.97 -27.41 12.51
C LEU A 106 -12.71 -26.85 11.84
N ILE A 107 -11.67 -27.67 11.66
CA ILE A 107 -10.43 -27.26 10.99
C ILE A 107 -10.71 -26.77 9.56
N THR A 108 -11.57 -27.48 8.83
CA THR A 108 -11.93 -27.10 7.46
C THR A 108 -12.70 -25.78 7.41
N ALA A 109 -13.64 -25.57 8.33
CA ALA A 109 -14.38 -24.32 8.43
C ALA A 109 -13.46 -23.14 8.79
N GLU A 110 -12.58 -23.32 9.77
CA GLU A 110 -11.64 -22.31 10.21
C GLU A 110 -10.63 -21.95 9.11
N ARG A 111 -10.12 -22.95 8.39
CA ARG A 111 -9.26 -22.74 7.23
C ARG A 111 -9.95 -21.92 6.14
N LYS A 112 -11.23 -22.19 5.86
CA LYS A 112 -12.01 -21.41 4.89
C LYS A 112 -12.19 -19.97 5.35
N ARG A 113 -12.50 -19.74 6.63
CA ARG A 113 -12.62 -18.40 7.22
C ARG A 113 -11.32 -17.61 7.07
N LEU A 114 -10.20 -18.19 7.53
CA LEU A 114 -8.89 -17.55 7.43
C LEU A 114 -8.47 -17.28 5.99
N ASN A 115 -8.80 -18.18 5.05
CA ASN A 115 -8.50 -17.96 3.64
C ASN A 115 -9.31 -16.79 3.04
N PHE A 116 -10.56 -16.61 3.47
CA PHE A 116 -11.38 -15.47 3.09
C PHE A 116 -10.83 -14.16 3.69
N ASP A 117 -10.49 -14.16 4.98
CA ASP A 117 -9.90 -13.00 5.66
C ASP A 117 -8.57 -12.60 5.03
N TYR A 118 -7.72 -13.58 4.69
CA TYR A 118 -6.47 -13.35 3.99
C TYR A 118 -6.69 -12.73 2.60
N ALA A 119 -7.63 -13.25 1.81
CA ALA A 119 -7.95 -12.70 0.50
C ALA A 119 -8.44 -11.25 0.58
N ASN A 120 -9.29 -10.94 1.58
CA ASN A 120 -9.76 -9.58 1.82
C ASN A 120 -8.61 -8.64 2.21
N ALA A 121 -7.74 -9.06 3.14
CA ALA A 121 -6.59 -8.26 3.54
C ALA A 121 -5.64 -7.97 2.37
N VAL A 122 -5.39 -8.98 1.51
CA VAL A 122 -4.60 -8.79 0.29
C VAL A 122 -5.26 -7.78 -0.66
N ALA A 123 -6.58 -7.88 -0.87
CA ALA A 123 -7.31 -6.95 -1.72
C ALA A 123 -7.29 -5.52 -1.16
N GLU A 124 -7.45 -5.33 0.15
CA GLU A 124 -7.36 -4.01 0.80
C GLU A 124 -5.97 -3.39 0.62
N VAL A 125 -4.91 -4.16 0.85
CA VAL A 125 -3.53 -3.68 0.66
C VAL A 125 -3.26 -3.31 -0.80
N GLN A 126 -3.72 -4.13 -1.76
CA GLN A 126 -3.58 -3.84 -3.19
C GLN A 126 -4.32 -2.56 -3.59
N ASN A 127 -5.56 -2.40 -3.13
CA ASN A 127 -6.35 -1.20 -3.39
C ASN A 127 -5.70 0.05 -2.79
N ARG A 128 -5.21 -0.05 -1.55
CA ARG A 128 -4.52 1.06 -0.90
C ARG A 128 -3.23 1.43 -1.62
N ASN A 129 -2.48 0.45 -2.08
CA ASN A 129 -1.25 0.67 -2.85
C ASN A 129 -1.54 1.36 -4.19
N ALA A 130 -2.56 0.89 -4.92
CA ALA A 130 -3.01 1.55 -6.16
C ALA A 130 -3.42 3.02 -5.94
N GLN A 131 -4.15 3.29 -4.85
CA GLN A 131 -4.53 4.65 -4.48
C GLN A 131 -3.31 5.52 -4.18
N LEU A 132 -2.35 5.02 -3.39
CA LEU A 132 -1.13 5.76 -3.05
C LEU A 132 -0.26 6.06 -4.28
N ASN A 133 -0.13 5.10 -5.20
CA ASN A 133 0.62 5.31 -6.44
C ASN A 133 -0.04 6.38 -7.31
N SER A 134 -1.37 6.34 -7.47
CA SER A 134 -2.10 7.37 -8.20
C SER A 134 -1.92 8.75 -7.58
N GLN A 135 -1.95 8.86 -6.24
CA GLN A 135 -1.71 10.12 -5.54
C GLN A 135 -0.25 10.61 -5.72
N ALA A 136 0.72 9.70 -5.72
CA ALA A 136 2.11 10.04 -5.94
C ALA A 136 2.37 10.56 -7.37
N GLU A 137 1.77 9.92 -8.37
CA GLU A 137 1.82 10.36 -9.77
C GLU A 137 1.19 11.75 -9.94
N GLU A 138 0.01 11.97 -9.37
CA GLU A 138 -0.66 13.28 -9.41
C GLU A 138 0.19 14.37 -8.73
N ALA A 139 0.76 14.07 -7.56
CA ALA A 139 1.65 14.99 -6.85
C ALA A 139 2.89 15.33 -7.69
N HIS A 140 3.47 14.34 -8.38
CA HIS A 140 4.62 14.55 -9.26
C HIS A 140 4.26 15.46 -10.44
N ILE A 141 3.11 15.23 -11.09
CA ILE A 141 2.64 16.08 -12.19
C ILE A 141 2.48 17.53 -11.70
N ASN A 142 1.82 17.71 -10.55
CA ASN A 142 1.61 19.02 -9.94
C ASN A 142 2.93 19.73 -9.60
N LEU A 143 3.94 19.00 -9.11
CA LEU A 143 5.26 19.54 -8.86
C LEU A 143 5.95 19.97 -10.16
N SER A 144 5.93 19.14 -11.20
CA SER A 144 6.52 19.50 -12.50
C SER A 144 5.87 20.74 -13.12
N VAL A 145 4.55 20.90 -12.99
CA VAL A 145 3.83 22.11 -13.44
C VAL A 145 4.30 23.33 -12.63
N ARG A 146 4.43 23.21 -11.30
CA ARG A 146 4.92 24.31 -10.45
C ARG A 146 6.36 24.70 -10.80
N GLU A 147 7.23 23.73 -11.02
CA GLU A 147 8.62 23.97 -11.43
C GLU A 147 8.69 24.73 -12.76
N SER A 148 7.87 24.32 -13.75
CA SER A 148 7.76 25.01 -15.03
C SER A 148 7.29 26.46 -14.86
N ASN A 149 6.26 26.69 -14.03
CA ASN A 149 5.76 28.03 -13.75
C ASN A 149 6.81 28.92 -13.05
N ILE A 150 7.57 28.36 -12.10
CA ILE A 150 8.66 29.08 -11.43
C ILE A 150 9.75 29.46 -12.43
N ALA A 151 10.15 28.54 -13.32
CA ALA A 151 11.12 28.84 -14.37
C ALA A 151 10.62 29.95 -15.32
N GLY A 152 9.35 29.88 -15.74
CA GLY A 152 8.71 30.91 -16.56
C GLY A 152 8.69 32.29 -15.89
N ALA A 153 8.29 32.35 -14.62
CA ALA A 153 8.31 33.58 -13.83
C ALA A 153 9.74 34.11 -13.64
N GLY A 154 10.72 33.23 -13.43
CA GLY A 154 12.14 33.59 -13.35
C GLY A 154 12.65 34.29 -14.61
N ASN A 155 12.27 33.79 -15.79
CA ASN A 155 12.62 34.41 -17.07
C ASN A 155 11.99 35.81 -17.21
N GLN A 156 10.72 35.96 -16.86
CA GLN A 156 10.03 37.27 -16.90
C GLN A 156 10.70 38.29 -15.96
N VAL A 157 11.10 37.87 -14.76
CA VAL A 157 11.83 38.74 -13.82
C VAL A 157 13.19 39.15 -14.40
N LEU A 158 13.89 38.25 -15.09
CA LEU A 158 15.16 38.55 -15.73
C LEU A 158 14.98 39.59 -16.86
N GLU A 159 13.97 39.43 -17.71
CA GLU A 159 13.63 40.38 -18.78
C GLU A 159 13.31 41.76 -18.22
N LEU A 160 12.48 41.83 -17.16
CA LEU A 160 12.14 43.09 -16.50
C LEU A 160 13.38 43.77 -15.88
N ARG A 161 14.31 43.00 -15.32
CA ARG A 161 15.58 43.55 -14.80
C ARG A 161 16.44 44.15 -15.91
N GLN A 162 16.56 43.46 -17.04
CA GLN A 162 17.31 43.97 -18.20
C GLN A 162 16.68 45.26 -18.73
N GLN A 163 15.36 45.30 -18.84
CA GLN A 163 14.64 46.52 -19.25
C GLN A 163 14.89 47.67 -18.27
N LEU A 164 14.81 47.42 -16.97
CA LEU A 164 15.05 48.43 -15.95
C LEU A 164 16.49 48.97 -16.00
N GLU A 165 17.48 48.11 -16.27
CA GLU A 165 18.87 48.53 -16.45
C GLU A 165 19.06 49.39 -17.70
N ALA A 166 18.42 49.03 -18.80
CA ALA A 166 18.42 49.84 -20.01
C ALA A 166 17.77 51.22 -19.79
N ASP A 167 16.60 51.25 -19.13
CA ASP A 167 15.91 52.50 -18.81
C ASP A 167 16.76 53.41 -17.89
N ARG A 168 17.45 52.81 -16.90
CA ARG A 168 18.39 53.53 -16.02
C ARG A 168 19.57 54.11 -16.79
N ALA A 169 20.11 53.39 -17.77
CA ALA A 169 21.20 53.89 -18.61
C ALA A 169 20.73 55.10 -19.44
N GLN A 170 19.54 55.01 -20.05
CA GLN A 170 18.95 56.11 -20.80
C GLN A 170 18.66 57.33 -19.91
N LEU A 171 18.20 57.11 -18.67
CA LEU A 171 17.97 58.21 -17.73
C LEU A 171 19.27 58.95 -17.41
N ARG A 172 20.36 58.23 -17.12
CA ARG A 172 21.68 58.84 -16.86
C ARG A 172 22.19 59.65 -18.04
N GLU A 173 21.99 59.16 -19.27
CA GLU A 173 22.35 59.89 -20.48
C GLU A 173 21.55 61.20 -20.60
N ARG A 174 20.24 61.16 -20.34
CA ARG A 174 19.39 62.36 -20.34
C ARG A 174 19.80 63.35 -19.25
N GLU A 175 20.10 62.88 -18.04
CA GLU A 175 20.59 63.71 -16.94
C GLU A 175 21.91 64.40 -17.30
N PHE A 176 22.84 63.67 -17.92
CA PHE A 176 24.10 64.24 -18.41
C PHE A 176 23.86 65.34 -19.46
N ASN A 177 23.02 65.06 -20.47
CA ASN A 177 22.69 66.01 -21.52
C ASN A 177 22.02 67.28 -20.98
N LEU A 178 21.14 67.15 -19.97
CA LEU A 178 20.55 68.29 -19.27
C LEU A 178 21.61 69.11 -18.52
N GLY A 179 22.57 68.46 -17.87
CA GLY A 179 23.70 69.13 -17.23
C GLY A 179 24.52 69.96 -18.21
N VAL A 180 24.83 69.39 -19.38
CA VAL A 180 25.53 70.08 -20.47
C VAL A 180 24.73 71.31 -20.95
N LEU A 181 23.43 71.14 -21.22
CA LEU A 181 22.57 72.23 -21.68
C LEU A 181 22.47 73.35 -20.64
N THR A 182 22.36 73.00 -19.36
CA THR A 182 22.32 73.96 -18.25
C THR A 182 23.61 74.77 -18.18
N GLY A 183 24.77 74.12 -18.32
CA GLY A 183 26.06 74.81 -18.39
C GLY A 183 26.17 75.77 -19.56
N GLN A 184 25.69 75.38 -20.74
CA GLN A 184 25.64 76.26 -21.92
C GLN A 184 24.75 77.49 -21.71
N PHE A 185 23.60 77.33 -21.06
CA PHE A 185 22.73 78.45 -20.70
C PHE A 185 23.42 79.42 -19.74
N GLN A 186 24.05 78.89 -18.68
CA GLN A 186 24.80 79.71 -17.72
C GLN A 186 25.96 80.47 -18.37
N GLU A 187 26.71 79.83 -19.28
CA GLU A 187 27.79 80.49 -20.03
C GLU A 187 27.24 81.63 -20.91
N ARG A 188 26.14 81.38 -21.64
CA ARG A 188 25.51 82.40 -22.47
C ARG A 188 25.00 83.57 -21.64
N GLU A 189 24.38 83.31 -20.51
CA GLU A 189 23.90 84.32 -19.57
C GLU A 189 25.07 85.16 -19.02
N ALA A 190 26.16 84.53 -18.60
CA ALA A 190 27.37 85.23 -18.14
C ALA A 190 27.96 86.13 -19.23
N ARG A 191 27.99 85.68 -20.50
CA ARG A 191 28.44 86.50 -21.63
C ARG A 191 27.55 87.73 -21.87
N LEU A 192 26.23 87.56 -21.80
CA LEU A 192 25.29 88.68 -21.93
C LEU A 192 25.47 89.70 -20.80
N ASN A 193 25.60 89.22 -19.56
CA ASN A 193 25.86 90.07 -18.40
C ASN A 193 27.21 90.82 -18.51
N ALA A 194 28.23 90.19 -19.10
CA ALA A 194 29.53 90.84 -19.34
C ALA A 194 29.49 91.90 -20.47
N GLN A 195 28.62 91.74 -21.47
CA GLN A 195 28.48 92.68 -22.59
C GLN A 195 27.60 93.90 -22.26
N GLN A 196 26.67 93.76 -21.31
CA GLN A 196 25.78 94.84 -20.89
C GLN A 196 26.50 96.13 -20.45
N PRO A 197 27.54 96.09 -19.58
CA PRO A 197 28.28 97.29 -19.20
C PRO A 197 28.92 98.03 -20.38
N ALA A 198 29.39 97.31 -21.41
CA ALA A 198 29.98 97.91 -22.60
C ALA A 198 28.95 98.66 -23.45
N LEU A 199 27.74 98.10 -23.60
CA LEU A 199 26.62 98.74 -24.29
C LEU A 199 26.08 99.96 -23.52
N TYR A 200 26.04 99.90 -22.19
CA TYR A 200 25.69 101.05 -21.35
C TYR A 200 26.74 102.18 -21.42
N ALA A 201 28.04 101.85 -21.51
CA ALA A 201 29.10 102.85 -21.70
C ALA A 201 29.05 103.51 -23.09
N GLU A 202 28.73 102.73 -24.14
CA GLU A 202 28.61 103.24 -25.51
C GLU A 202 27.38 104.16 -25.68
N THR A 203 26.30 103.91 -24.95
CA THR A 203 25.11 104.79 -24.93
C THR A 203 25.31 106.03 -24.06
N ALA A 204 25.95 105.90 -22.89
CA ALA A 204 26.30 107.05 -22.05
C ALA A 204 27.27 108.03 -22.75
N GLY A 205 28.24 107.54 -23.52
CA GLY A 205 29.15 108.38 -24.30
C GLY A 205 28.52 109.05 -25.53
N ARG A 206 27.30 108.67 -25.93
CA ARG A 206 26.59 109.24 -27.08
C ARG A 206 25.66 110.40 -26.69
N ASP A 207 25.20 110.42 -25.45
CA ASP A 207 24.38 111.51 -24.90
C ASP A 207 25.21 112.72 -24.41
N ASP A 208 26.54 112.58 -24.31
CA ASP A 208 27.48 113.66 -23.93
C ASP A 208 28.12 114.40 -25.12
N ALA A 209 27.67 114.16 -26.36
CA ALA A 209 28.11 114.94 -27.52
C ALA A 209 27.31 116.26 -27.63
N PRO A 210 27.90 117.45 -27.42
CA PRO A 210 27.17 118.69 -27.65
C PRO A 210 26.89 118.84 -29.15
N LEU A 211 25.61 118.94 -29.50
CA LEU A 211 25.13 119.47 -30.77
C LEU A 211 25.60 120.93 -30.88
N LEU A 212 26.79 121.15 -31.45
CA LEU A 212 27.27 122.48 -31.81
C LEU A 212 26.58 122.87 -33.12
N ASP A 213 25.39 123.42 -32.93
CA ASP A 213 24.52 123.94 -33.97
C ASP A 213 25.21 125.10 -34.69
N LYS A 214 25.20 125.04 -36.02
CA LYS A 214 25.73 126.08 -36.90
C LYS A 214 24.72 127.22 -36.96
N LEU A 215 25.05 128.41 -36.47
CA LEU A 215 24.38 129.64 -36.92
C LEU A 215 25.38 130.80 -37.14
N PRO A 216 25.20 131.59 -38.22
CA PRO A 216 26.15 132.59 -38.68
C PRO A 216 25.93 133.92 -37.96
N THR A 217 26.99 134.70 -37.75
CA THR A 217 26.84 136.11 -37.34
C THR A 217 27.42 137.00 -38.42
N MET A 218 26.53 137.80 -39.00
CA MET A 218 26.82 138.94 -39.87
C MET A 218 27.36 140.11 -39.05
N ALA A 219 28.31 140.83 -39.68
CA ALA A 219 28.72 142.24 -39.54
C ALA A 219 30.23 142.37 -39.31
#